data_AF-A0A511VBT1-F1
#
_entry.id   AF-A0A511VBT1-F1
#
_cell.length_a   1.000
_cell.length_b   1.000
_cell.length_c   1.000
_cell.angle_alpha   90.00
_cell.angle_beta   90.00
_cell.angle_gamma   90.00
#
_symmetry.space_group_name_H-M   'P 1'
#
loop_
_entity.id
_entity.type
_entity.pdbx_description
1 polymer ?
#
loop_
_entity_poly.entity_id
_entity_poly.type
_entity_poly.pdbx_seq_one_letter_code
_entity_poly.pdbx_strand_id
1 'polypeptide(L)'
;MEALQPAPQHIPAMLTRALSAGIQASYVLMDTWFTQPPLIRAIVEQGLDVIGMIKATNQRYVIDGQLLSLKQLYRCAQLAGQKNGVLRSIHTVMANGVPVKVIFVQNRNKKSEWLAILSTDCTLSDQEIVRIYGMRWDIEGFFKTTQSLLRLQKEFQGRSYDLLISHTTIVFSRYIVLSWQNRCNTDDRTLGGFFYELCDEIQDLDWAVALQQLVELLQDTLKKTNSRIKTMIESQLQQWIASLPAYIKAYLPISFCES
;
A
#
# COMPACT_ATOMS: atom_id res chain seq x y z
N MET A 1 3.12 10.02 -33.53
CA MET A 1 2.72 8.66 -33.93
C MET A 1 2.59 7.72 -32.73
N GLU A 2 3.41 7.88 -31.68
CA GLU A 2 3.33 7.08 -30.44
C GLU A 2 1.95 7.12 -29.75
N ALA A 3 1.30 8.28 -29.69
CA ALA A 3 -0.02 8.43 -29.08
C ALA A 3 -1.16 7.64 -29.76
N LEU A 4 -0.92 7.05 -30.93
CA LEU A 4 -1.88 6.25 -31.69
C LEU A 4 -1.69 4.74 -31.46
N GLN A 5 -0.63 4.33 -30.78
CA GLN A 5 -0.35 2.91 -30.53
C GLN A 5 -1.09 2.40 -29.29
N PRO A 6 -1.60 1.15 -29.32
CA PRO A 6 -2.23 0.56 -28.16
C PRO A 6 -1.19 0.28 -27.06
N ALA A 7 -1.62 0.38 -25.80
CA ALA A 7 -0.75 0.24 -24.63
C ALA A 7 0.14 -1.03 -24.62
N PRO A 8 -0.35 -2.23 -25.02
CA PRO A 8 0.47 -3.45 -25.05
C PRO A 8 1.67 -3.38 -25.99
N GLN A 9 1.65 -2.50 -27.01
CA GLN A 9 2.78 -2.30 -27.93
C GLN A 9 3.70 -1.17 -27.45
N HIS A 10 3.12 -0.13 -26.85
CA HIS A 10 3.87 1.05 -26.46
C HIS A 10 4.65 0.86 -25.14
N ILE A 11 4.06 0.20 -24.14
CA ILE A 11 4.68 0.02 -22.81
C ILE A 11 6.01 -0.73 -22.89
N PRO A 12 6.14 -1.86 -23.62
CA PRO A 12 7.43 -2.54 -23.75
C PRO A 12 8.52 -1.65 -24.36
N ALA A 13 8.19 -0.81 -25.35
CA ALA A 13 9.14 0.13 -25.94
C ALA A 13 9.56 1.22 -24.95
N MET A 14 8.62 1.72 -24.13
CA MET A 14 8.94 2.68 -23.05
C MET A 14 9.91 2.09 -22.03
N LEU A 15 9.70 0.83 -21.62
CA LEU A 15 10.59 0.13 -20.70
C LEU A 15 11.99 -0.05 -21.30
N THR A 16 12.08 -0.48 -22.56
CA THR A 16 13.37 -0.61 -23.25
C THR A 16 14.14 0.71 -23.31
N ARG A 17 13.46 1.84 -23.55
CA ARG A 17 14.09 3.17 -23.51
C ARG A 17 14.58 3.54 -22.11
N ALA A 18 13.79 3.28 -21.09
CA ALA A 18 14.15 3.54 -19.70
C ALA A 18 15.39 2.73 -19.27
N LEU A 19 15.40 1.43 -19.56
CA LEU A 19 16.53 0.54 -19.27
C LEU A 19 17.78 0.95 -20.04
N SER A 20 17.65 1.26 -21.33
CA SER A 20 18.76 1.75 -22.18
C SER A 20 19.33 3.09 -21.69
N ALA A 21 18.53 3.91 -21.00
CA ALA A 21 18.96 5.16 -20.38
C ALA A 21 19.66 4.96 -19.01
N GLY A 22 19.83 3.71 -18.56
CA GLY A 22 20.52 3.35 -17.32
C GLY A 22 19.61 3.22 -16.09
N ILE A 23 18.29 3.27 -16.25
CA ILE A 23 17.36 3.00 -15.15
C ILE A 23 17.44 1.51 -14.82
N GLN A 24 17.74 1.19 -13.56
CA GLN A 24 17.73 -0.19 -13.06
C GLN A 24 16.41 -0.47 -12.35
N ALA A 25 15.79 -1.60 -12.68
CA ALA A 25 14.56 -2.06 -12.04
C ALA A 25 14.56 -3.58 -11.98
N SER A 26 13.98 -4.13 -10.91
CA SER A 26 13.69 -5.57 -10.80
C SER A 26 12.24 -5.88 -11.14
N TYR A 27 11.32 -4.96 -10.84
CA TYR A 27 9.88 -5.18 -10.97
C TYR A 27 9.18 -4.04 -11.71
N VAL A 28 8.16 -4.40 -12.49
CA VAL A 28 7.15 -3.50 -13.01
C VAL A 28 5.86 -3.70 -12.21
N LEU A 29 5.40 -2.67 -11.51
CA LEU A 29 4.18 -2.70 -10.72
C LEU A 29 2.99 -2.22 -11.56
N MET A 30 1.92 -3.01 -11.64
CA MET A 30 0.80 -2.74 -12.54
C MET A 30 -0.55 -2.68 -11.83
N ASP A 31 -1.38 -1.72 -12.21
CA ASP A 31 -2.81 -1.77 -11.91
C ASP A 31 -3.48 -2.88 -12.74
N THR A 32 -4.63 -3.34 -12.27
CA THR A 32 -5.53 -4.29 -12.93
C THR A 32 -5.85 -3.96 -14.38
N TRP A 33 -5.87 -2.68 -14.74
CA TRP A 33 -6.12 -2.27 -16.12
C TRP A 33 -5.04 -2.75 -17.10
N PHE A 34 -3.82 -2.99 -16.60
CA PHE A 34 -2.66 -3.34 -17.41
C PHE A 34 -2.19 -4.79 -17.23
N THR A 35 -2.75 -5.56 -16.29
CA THR A 35 -2.40 -6.97 -16.07
C THR A 35 -3.02 -7.89 -17.12
N GLN A 36 -2.60 -7.70 -18.38
CA GLN A 36 -3.04 -8.49 -19.52
C GLN A 36 -1.94 -9.50 -19.90
N PRO A 37 -2.28 -10.76 -20.23
CA PRO A 37 -1.28 -11.79 -20.54
C PRO A 37 -0.24 -11.39 -21.58
N PRO A 38 -0.60 -10.80 -22.75
CA PRO A 38 0.40 -10.44 -23.75
C PRO A 38 1.41 -9.40 -23.25
N LEU A 39 0.95 -8.42 -22.48
CA LEU A 39 1.82 -7.38 -21.93
C LEU A 39 2.74 -7.92 -20.83
N ILE A 40 2.21 -8.76 -19.93
CA ILE A 40 3.02 -9.43 -18.90
C ILE A 40 4.15 -10.22 -19.55
N ARG A 41 3.85 -11.01 -20.58
CA ARG A 41 4.85 -11.80 -21.30
C ARG A 41 5.91 -10.91 -21.96
N ALA A 42 5.50 -9.84 -22.62
CA ALA A 42 6.44 -8.92 -23.27
C ALA A 42 7.40 -8.25 -22.26
N ILE A 43 6.94 -7.98 -21.02
CA ILE A 43 7.80 -7.42 -19.96
C ILE A 43 8.76 -8.47 -19.42
N VAL A 44 8.27 -9.69 -19.16
CA VAL A 44 9.11 -10.82 -18.69
C VAL A 44 10.19 -11.17 -19.71
N GLU A 45 9.88 -11.14 -21.00
CA GLU A 45 10.85 -11.36 -22.08
C GLU A 45 11.95 -10.26 -22.14
N GLN A 46 11.73 -9.09 -21.52
CA GLN A 46 12.76 -8.05 -21.34
C GLN A 46 13.60 -8.25 -20.06
N GLY A 47 13.37 -9.31 -19.29
CA GLY A 47 14.12 -9.63 -18.07
C GLY A 47 13.63 -8.89 -16.82
N LEU A 48 12.40 -8.36 -16.84
CA LEU A 48 11.77 -7.72 -15.68
C LEU A 48 10.62 -8.58 -15.15
N ASP A 49 10.51 -8.67 -13.83
CA ASP A 49 9.34 -9.29 -13.21
C ASP A 49 8.16 -8.34 -13.13
N VAL A 50 6.95 -8.88 -13.17
CA VAL A 50 5.71 -8.12 -13.07
C VAL A 50 4.99 -8.50 -11.78
N ILE A 51 4.56 -7.48 -11.03
CA ILE A 51 3.63 -7.65 -9.91
C ILE A 51 2.43 -6.75 -10.15
N GLY A 52 1.22 -7.33 -10.19
CA GLY A 52 0.02 -6.57 -10.51
C GLY A 52 -1.25 -7.15 -9.91
N MET A 53 -2.22 -6.29 -9.62
CA MET A 53 -3.55 -6.75 -9.19
C MET A 53 -4.31 -7.35 -10.37
N ILE A 54 -5.03 -8.44 -10.18
CA ILE A 54 -5.83 -9.09 -11.21
C ILE A 54 -7.30 -9.17 -10.79
N LYS A 55 -8.20 -9.09 -11.76
CA LYS A 55 -9.66 -9.25 -11.57
C LYS A 55 -10.16 -10.53 -12.22
N ALA A 56 -11.33 -10.98 -11.77
CA ALA A 56 -12.03 -12.10 -12.36
C ALA A 56 -12.58 -11.70 -13.75
N THR A 57 -11.75 -11.84 -14.77
CA THR A 57 -12.08 -11.63 -16.19
C THR A 57 -12.13 -12.97 -16.93
N ASN A 58 -12.10 -12.95 -18.27
CA ASN A 58 -12.00 -14.15 -19.10
C ASN A 58 -10.60 -14.79 -19.09
N GLN A 59 -9.62 -14.20 -18.39
CA GLN A 59 -8.28 -14.74 -18.25
C GLN A 59 -8.31 -16.14 -17.60
N ARG A 60 -7.54 -17.06 -18.18
CA ARG A 60 -7.43 -18.45 -17.74
C ARG A 60 -6.02 -18.79 -17.31
N TYR A 61 -5.94 -19.73 -16.38
CA TYR A 61 -4.73 -20.22 -15.77
C TYR A 61 -4.69 -21.74 -15.88
N VAL A 62 -3.51 -22.29 -16.12
CA VAL A 62 -3.28 -23.71 -16.32
C VAL A 62 -2.80 -24.31 -15.00
N ILE A 63 -3.56 -25.29 -14.50
CA ILE A 63 -3.19 -26.14 -13.37
C ILE A 63 -3.45 -27.58 -13.78
N ASP A 64 -2.44 -28.44 -13.69
CA ASP A 64 -2.54 -29.87 -14.04
C ASP A 64 -3.20 -30.11 -15.41
N GLY A 65 -2.89 -29.26 -16.39
CA GLY A 65 -3.46 -29.30 -17.75
C GLY A 65 -4.88 -28.75 -17.89
N GLN A 66 -5.53 -28.30 -16.81
CA GLN A 66 -6.87 -27.71 -16.85
C GLN A 66 -6.84 -26.18 -16.87
N LEU A 67 -7.76 -25.58 -17.64
CA LEU A 67 -7.96 -24.13 -17.70
C LEU A 67 -8.96 -23.64 -16.65
N LEU A 68 -8.46 -22.95 -15.63
CA LEU A 68 -9.23 -22.42 -14.53
C LEU A 68 -9.41 -20.90 -14.62
N SER A 69 -10.58 -20.42 -14.23
CA SER A 69 -10.81 -19.00 -13.95
C SER A 69 -10.19 -18.58 -12.62
N LEU A 70 -10.04 -17.27 -12.38
CA LEU A 70 -9.53 -16.75 -11.11
C LEU A 70 -10.37 -17.21 -9.89
N LYS A 71 -11.69 -17.33 -10.05
CA LYS A 71 -12.57 -17.83 -8.97
C LYS A 71 -12.36 -19.32 -8.69
N GLN A 72 -12.05 -20.11 -9.72
CA GLN A 72 -11.72 -21.52 -9.55
C GLN A 72 -10.34 -21.67 -8.91
N LEU A 73 -9.35 -20.88 -9.34
CA LEU A 73 -8.03 -20.82 -8.70
C LEU A 73 -8.13 -20.55 -7.20
N TYR A 74 -8.96 -19.60 -6.78
CA TYR A 74 -9.17 -19.31 -5.35
C TYR A 74 -9.60 -20.55 -4.56
N ARG A 75 -10.44 -21.41 -5.13
CA ARG A 75 -10.93 -22.64 -4.48
C ARG A 75 -9.85 -23.72 -4.40
N CYS A 76 -8.96 -23.78 -5.38
CA CYS A 76 -7.83 -24.72 -5.44
C CYS A 76 -6.60 -24.24 -4.66
N ALA A 77 -6.53 -22.94 -4.34
CA ALA A 77 -5.39 -22.32 -3.69
C ALA A 77 -5.23 -22.79 -2.23
N GLN A 78 -3.97 -22.96 -1.84
CA GLN A 78 -3.60 -23.36 -0.49
C GLN A 78 -3.97 -22.26 0.49
N LEU A 79 -4.43 -22.64 1.68
CA LEU A 79 -4.67 -21.70 2.76
C LEU A 79 -3.32 -21.13 3.21
N ALA A 80 -3.19 -19.81 3.15
CA ALA A 80 -2.11 -19.13 3.83
C ALA A 80 -2.47 -19.03 5.32
N GLY A 81 -1.48 -19.12 6.21
CA GLY A 81 -1.71 -18.72 7.60
C GLY A 81 -2.21 -17.27 7.62
N GLN A 82 -3.19 -16.93 8.47
CA GLN A 82 -3.87 -15.62 8.49
C GLN A 82 -2.98 -14.41 8.84
N LYS A 83 -1.66 -14.53 8.72
CA LYS A 83 -0.71 -13.44 8.94
C LYS A 83 -0.87 -12.39 7.84
N ASN A 84 -1.07 -11.15 8.27
CA ASN A 84 -0.99 -9.92 7.46
C ASN A 84 -2.01 -9.85 6.30
N GLY A 85 -3.16 -10.51 6.47
CA GLY A 85 -4.30 -10.39 5.55
C GLY A 85 -4.19 -11.20 4.25
N VAL A 86 -3.19 -12.08 4.12
CA VAL A 86 -3.14 -13.08 3.04
C VAL A 86 -4.08 -14.23 3.37
N LEU A 87 -4.97 -14.56 2.44
CA LEU A 87 -5.96 -15.62 2.60
C LEU A 87 -5.48 -16.93 1.99
N ARG A 88 -4.98 -16.87 0.76
CA ARG A 88 -4.58 -18.04 -0.03
C ARG A 88 -3.49 -17.68 -1.03
N SER A 89 -2.72 -18.66 -1.46
CA SER A 89 -1.79 -18.50 -2.58
C SER A 89 -1.69 -19.78 -3.41
N ILE A 90 -1.28 -19.62 -4.68
CA ILE A 90 -1.12 -20.73 -5.61
C ILE A 90 -0.11 -20.38 -6.71
N HIS A 91 0.77 -21.33 -7.02
CA HIS A 91 1.61 -21.29 -8.22
C HIS A 91 0.84 -21.88 -9.40
N THR A 92 0.91 -21.21 -10.54
CA THR A 92 0.19 -21.62 -11.76
C THR A 92 0.90 -21.06 -12.99
N VAL A 93 0.40 -21.41 -14.18
CA VAL A 93 0.91 -20.90 -15.44
C VAL A 93 -0.21 -20.17 -16.15
N MET A 94 0.06 -18.97 -16.67
CA MET A 94 -0.91 -18.25 -17.50
C MET A 94 -1.12 -18.98 -18.83
N ALA A 95 -2.27 -18.79 -19.50
CA ALA A 95 -2.56 -19.46 -20.77
C ALA A 95 -1.51 -19.22 -21.89
N ASN A 96 -0.71 -18.17 -21.78
CA ASN A 96 0.38 -17.84 -22.70
C ASN A 96 1.75 -18.39 -22.29
N GLY A 97 1.80 -19.25 -21.25
CA GLY A 97 3.00 -19.95 -20.79
C GLY A 97 3.79 -19.27 -19.69
N VAL A 98 3.41 -18.07 -19.24
CA VAL A 98 4.16 -17.35 -18.19
C VAL A 98 3.88 -17.98 -16.81
N PRO A 99 4.90 -18.48 -16.08
CA PRO A 99 4.75 -18.95 -14.71
C PRO A 99 4.42 -17.79 -13.79
N VAL A 100 3.47 -17.98 -12.90
CA VAL A 100 3.03 -16.94 -11.97
C VAL A 100 2.66 -17.51 -10.60
N LYS A 101 2.81 -16.67 -9.59
CA LYS A 101 2.26 -16.88 -8.26
C LYS A 101 1.09 -15.93 -8.05
N VAL A 102 -0.08 -16.49 -7.75
CA VAL A 102 -1.30 -15.71 -7.47
C VAL A 102 -1.58 -15.76 -5.97
N ILE A 103 -1.74 -14.58 -5.37
CA ILE A 103 -1.99 -14.40 -3.95
C ILE A 103 -3.34 -13.72 -3.79
N PHE A 104 -4.17 -14.27 -2.91
CA PHE A 104 -5.46 -13.74 -2.55
C PHE A 104 -5.36 -13.07 -1.19
N VAL A 105 -5.68 -11.78 -1.13
CA VAL A 105 -5.63 -10.97 0.09
C VAL A 105 -7.01 -10.50 0.49
N GLN A 106 -7.24 -10.33 1.78
CA GLN A 106 -8.48 -9.81 2.32
C GLN A 106 -8.70 -8.37 1.85
N ASN A 107 -9.86 -8.09 1.25
CA ASN A 107 -10.22 -6.71 0.94
C ASN A 107 -10.53 -5.95 2.25
N ARG A 108 -9.69 -4.98 2.60
CA ARG A 108 -9.85 -4.16 3.81
C ARG A 108 -11.12 -3.31 3.79
N ASN A 109 -11.54 -2.85 2.60
CA ASN A 109 -12.76 -2.04 2.44
C ASN A 109 -14.03 -2.89 2.50
N LYS A 110 -13.94 -4.17 2.13
CA LYS A 110 -15.08 -5.10 2.12
C LYS A 110 -14.63 -6.50 2.51
N LYS A 111 -14.66 -6.81 3.81
CA LYS A 111 -14.15 -8.07 4.40
C LYS A 111 -14.82 -9.35 3.88
N SER A 112 -15.95 -9.27 3.18
CA SER A 112 -16.57 -10.42 2.52
C SER A 112 -15.94 -10.75 1.15
N GLU A 113 -15.07 -9.87 0.64
CA GLU A 113 -14.41 -10.02 -0.64
C GLU A 113 -12.89 -10.17 -0.49
N TRP A 114 -12.27 -10.77 -1.50
CA TRP A 114 -10.83 -10.86 -1.66
C TRP A 114 -10.37 -10.06 -2.87
N LEU A 115 -9.13 -9.61 -2.82
CA LEU A 115 -8.38 -9.09 -3.96
C LEU A 115 -7.33 -10.12 -4.36
N ALA A 116 -6.90 -10.10 -5.62
CA ALA A 116 -5.87 -11.01 -6.11
C ALA A 116 -4.71 -10.21 -6.68
N ILE A 117 -3.49 -10.60 -6.29
CA ILE A 117 -2.23 -10.05 -6.78
C ILE A 117 -1.50 -11.18 -7.49
N LEU A 118 -0.93 -10.89 -8.65
CA LEU A 118 -0.13 -11.80 -9.45
C LEU A 118 1.31 -11.33 -9.42
N SER A 119 2.25 -12.25 -9.25
CA SER A 119 3.69 -12.05 -9.41
C SER A 119 4.23 -13.02 -10.45
N THR A 120 5.13 -12.58 -11.33
CA THR A 120 5.92 -13.47 -12.19
C THR A 120 7.15 -14.01 -11.47
N ASP A 121 7.69 -13.26 -10.49
CA ASP A 121 8.68 -13.79 -9.58
C ASP A 121 8.00 -14.75 -8.59
N CYS A 122 8.22 -16.04 -8.83
CA CYS A 122 7.66 -17.12 -8.04
C CYS A 122 8.50 -17.50 -6.82
N THR A 123 9.67 -16.87 -6.65
CA THR A 123 10.62 -17.12 -5.55
C THR A 123 10.26 -16.34 -4.29
N LEU A 124 9.53 -15.23 -4.43
CA LEU A 124 9.12 -14.39 -3.32
C LEU A 124 8.08 -15.05 -2.40
N SER A 125 8.15 -14.70 -1.12
CA SER A 125 7.11 -15.04 -0.15
C SER A 125 5.82 -14.26 -0.43
N ASP A 126 4.69 -14.76 0.08
CA ASP A 126 3.39 -14.12 -0.14
C ASP A 126 3.38 -12.69 0.43
N GLN A 127 3.98 -12.51 1.60
CA GLN A 127 4.08 -11.21 2.27
C GLN A 127 4.95 -10.24 1.48
N GLU A 128 6.05 -10.72 0.90
CA GLU A 128 6.99 -9.87 0.17
C GLU A 128 6.38 -9.36 -1.13
N ILE A 129 5.59 -10.18 -1.83
CA ILE A 129 4.83 -9.73 -3.01
C ILE A 129 3.82 -8.65 -2.62
N VAL A 130 3.09 -8.83 -1.52
CA VAL A 130 2.15 -7.82 -1.02
C VAL A 130 2.87 -6.53 -0.63
N ARG A 131 4.02 -6.63 0.05
CA ARG A 131 4.85 -5.50 0.46
C ARG A 131 5.36 -4.71 -0.74
N ILE A 132 5.95 -5.39 -1.73
CA ILE A 132 6.46 -4.77 -2.95
C ILE A 132 5.32 -4.12 -3.74
N TYR A 133 4.19 -4.80 -3.89
CA TYR A 133 3.02 -4.23 -4.57
C TYR A 133 2.46 -2.99 -3.86
N GLY A 134 2.60 -2.91 -2.53
CA GLY A 134 2.23 -1.75 -1.73
C GLY A 134 2.89 -0.44 -2.18
N MET A 135 4.13 -0.50 -2.71
CA MET A 135 4.84 0.68 -3.22
C MET A 135 4.12 1.36 -4.40
N ARG A 136 3.24 0.65 -5.12
CA ARG A 136 2.43 1.23 -6.19
C ARG A 136 1.55 2.39 -5.68
N TRP A 137 1.13 2.37 -4.41
CA TRP A 137 0.28 3.43 -3.84
C TRP A 137 0.93 4.82 -3.91
N ASP A 138 2.26 4.90 -3.94
CA ASP A 138 2.99 6.16 -4.09
C ASP A 138 2.59 6.93 -5.35
N ILE A 139 2.16 6.22 -6.42
CA ILE A 139 1.69 6.86 -7.65
C ILE A 139 0.37 7.63 -7.45
N GLU A 140 -0.49 7.17 -6.55
CA GLU A 140 -1.74 7.86 -6.23
C GLU A 140 -1.46 9.12 -5.41
N GLY A 141 -0.52 9.04 -4.46
CA GLY A 141 -0.01 10.20 -3.72
C GLY A 141 0.64 11.23 -4.65
N PHE A 142 1.41 10.77 -5.63
CA PHE A 142 1.99 11.59 -6.70
C PHE A 142 0.91 12.32 -7.50
N PHE A 143 -0.07 11.60 -8.06
CA PHE A 143 -1.11 12.22 -8.88
C PHE A 143 -2.01 13.16 -8.07
N LYS A 144 -2.34 12.81 -6.82
CA LYS A 144 -3.07 13.69 -5.91
C LYS A 144 -2.31 15.00 -5.70
N THR A 145 -1.03 14.93 -5.39
CA THR A 145 -0.19 16.12 -5.14
C THR A 145 -0.01 16.97 -6.39
N THR A 146 0.34 16.36 -7.51
CA THR A 146 0.61 17.08 -8.76
C THR A 146 -0.64 17.77 -9.30
N GLN A 147 -1.80 17.13 -9.24
CA GLN A 147 -3.05 17.73 -9.71
C GLN A 147 -3.58 18.82 -8.77
N SER A 148 -3.63 18.55 -7.46
CA SER A 148 -4.27 19.45 -6.49
C SER A 148 -3.36 20.59 -6.02
N LEU A 149 -2.10 20.29 -5.71
CA LEU A 149 -1.17 21.26 -5.11
C LEU A 149 -0.27 21.91 -6.15
N LEU A 150 0.21 21.14 -7.12
CA LEU A 150 1.10 21.66 -8.18
C LEU A 150 0.35 22.05 -9.46
N ARG A 151 -0.98 22.04 -9.42
CA ARG A 151 -1.87 22.57 -10.47
C ARG A 151 -1.62 22.01 -11.87
N LEU A 152 -1.19 20.75 -11.99
CA LEU A 152 -0.87 20.10 -13.27
C LEU A 152 -1.91 20.34 -14.38
N GLN A 153 -3.20 20.33 -14.05
CA GLN A 153 -4.28 20.52 -15.04
C GLN A 153 -4.83 21.94 -15.11
N LYS A 154 -4.55 22.78 -14.11
CA LYS A 154 -5.26 24.06 -13.91
C LYS A 154 -4.36 25.28 -14.05
N GLU A 155 -3.04 25.12 -14.06
CA GLU A 155 -2.09 26.24 -14.10
C GLU A 155 -2.11 26.95 -15.46
N PHE A 156 -2.18 26.19 -16.56
CA PHE A 156 -2.20 26.74 -17.92
C PHE A 156 -3.30 26.08 -18.77
N GLN A 157 -3.92 26.87 -19.64
CA GLN A 157 -4.87 26.41 -20.67
C GLN A 157 -4.22 26.51 -22.05
N GLY A 158 -3.02 25.94 -22.16
CA GLY A 158 -2.22 25.92 -23.36
C GLY A 158 -2.78 24.98 -24.44
N ARG A 159 -2.75 25.39 -25.71
CA ARG A 159 -3.14 24.54 -26.85
C ARG A 159 -1.96 23.94 -27.62
N SER A 160 -0.72 24.23 -27.19
CA SER A 160 0.49 23.68 -27.81
C SER A 160 0.95 22.42 -27.08
N TYR A 161 1.32 21.38 -27.84
CA TYR A 161 1.90 20.15 -27.28
C TYR A 161 3.23 20.42 -26.56
N ASP A 162 4.09 21.29 -27.10
CA ASP A 162 5.37 21.63 -26.47
C ASP A 162 5.18 22.30 -25.11
N LEU A 163 4.14 23.13 -25.00
CA LEU A 163 3.76 23.76 -23.74
C LEU A 163 3.26 22.71 -22.73
N LEU A 164 2.46 21.73 -23.15
CA LEU A 164 2.00 20.63 -22.30
C LEU A 164 3.15 19.76 -21.80
N ILE A 165 4.10 19.42 -22.68
CA ILE A 165 5.28 18.63 -22.32
C ILE A 165 6.15 19.41 -21.34
N SER A 166 6.44 20.69 -21.63
CA SER A 166 7.25 21.55 -20.78
C SER A 166 6.63 21.73 -19.40
N HIS A 167 5.33 22.04 -19.34
CA HIS A 167 4.60 22.22 -18.09
C HIS A 167 4.58 20.94 -17.24
N THR A 168 4.25 19.79 -17.86
CA THR A 168 4.26 18.50 -17.17
C THR A 168 5.64 18.18 -16.60
N THR A 169 6.70 18.44 -17.37
CA THR A 169 8.08 18.23 -16.94
C THR A 169 8.44 19.10 -15.73
N ILE A 170 8.05 20.38 -15.74
CA ILE A 170 8.28 21.30 -14.62
C ILE A 170 7.53 20.84 -13.38
N VAL A 171 6.25 20.48 -13.50
CA VAL A 171 5.43 20.03 -12.37
C VAL A 171 6.00 18.73 -11.76
N PHE A 172 6.40 17.77 -12.60
CA PHE A 172 6.97 16.51 -12.14
C PHE A 172 8.33 16.72 -11.47
N SER A 173 9.18 17.59 -12.03
CA SER A 173 10.46 17.97 -11.43
C SER A 173 10.27 18.64 -10.07
N ARG A 174 9.30 19.57 -9.96
CA ARG A 174 8.93 20.19 -8.67
C ARG A 174 8.48 19.16 -7.66
N TYR A 175 7.65 18.20 -8.05
CA TYR A 175 7.24 17.11 -7.16
C TYR A 175 8.43 16.29 -6.67
N ILE A 176 9.35 15.93 -7.56
CA ILE A 176 10.54 15.13 -7.21
C ILE A 176 11.37 15.86 -6.16
N VAL A 177 11.66 17.15 -6.37
CA VAL A 177 12.44 17.96 -5.43
C VAL A 177 11.73 18.10 -4.09
N LEU A 178 10.43 18.43 -4.09
CA LEU A 178 9.64 18.56 -2.86
C LEU A 178 9.53 17.24 -2.10
N SER A 179 9.34 16.13 -2.80
CA SER A 179 9.27 14.81 -2.19
C SER A 179 10.61 14.39 -1.62
N TRP A 180 11.71 14.71 -2.30
CA TRP A 180 13.05 14.48 -1.78
C TRP A 180 13.33 15.32 -0.53
N GLN A 181 13.03 16.63 -0.56
CA GLN A 181 13.17 17.51 0.61
C GLN A 181 12.32 17.05 1.80
N ASN A 182 11.07 16.67 1.55
CA ASN A 182 10.21 16.14 2.60
C ASN A 182 10.77 14.83 3.17
N ARG A 183 11.39 13.98 2.35
CA ARG A 183 12.09 12.79 2.87
C ARG A 183 13.29 13.19 3.73
N CYS A 184 14.13 14.11 3.28
CA CYS A 184 15.29 14.54 4.06
C CYS A 184 14.93 15.21 5.40
N ASN A 185 13.76 15.87 5.49
CA ASN A 185 13.37 16.66 6.66
C ASN A 185 12.36 15.96 7.59
N THR A 186 11.60 14.99 7.08
CA THR A 186 10.50 14.34 7.82
C THR A 186 10.70 12.82 7.94
N ASP A 187 11.56 12.22 7.11
CA ASP A 187 11.75 10.76 7.03
C ASP A 187 12.98 10.36 7.85
N ASP A 188 12.76 10.19 9.16
CA ASP A 188 13.55 9.29 10.00
C ASP A 188 13.30 7.85 9.51
N ARG A 189 13.86 7.52 8.35
CA ARG A 189 13.60 6.27 7.60
C ARG A 189 14.30 5.07 8.26
N THR A 190 14.08 4.91 9.56
CA THR A 190 14.18 3.68 10.35
C THR A 190 12.99 3.51 11.31
N LEU A 191 11.95 4.34 11.27
CA LEU A 191 10.71 4.04 11.99
C LEU A 191 9.60 3.47 11.10
N GLY A 192 9.61 3.58 9.77
CA GLY A 192 8.53 3.00 8.96
C GLY A 192 8.48 1.45 8.97
N GLY A 193 9.65 0.81 8.92
CA GLY A 193 9.79 -0.64 9.07
C GLY A 193 9.60 -1.07 10.53
N PHE A 194 10.20 -0.34 11.46
CA PHE A 194 10.02 -0.55 12.91
C PHE A 194 8.57 -0.35 13.34
N PHE A 195 7.81 0.57 12.72
CA PHE A 195 6.39 0.80 13.00
C PHE A 195 5.54 -0.32 12.40
N TYR A 196 5.96 -0.98 11.32
CA TYR A 196 5.29 -2.18 10.82
C TYR A 196 5.57 -3.40 11.70
N GLU A 197 6.82 -3.60 12.14
CA GLU A 197 7.17 -4.67 13.11
C GLU A 197 6.55 -4.41 14.49
N LEU A 198 6.60 -3.16 14.97
CA LEU A 198 5.86 -2.73 16.16
C LEU A 198 4.36 -2.85 15.94
N CYS A 199 3.78 -2.50 14.78
CA CYS A 199 2.35 -2.69 14.54
C CYS A 199 1.94 -4.17 14.50
N ASP A 200 2.81 -5.08 14.03
CA ASP A 200 2.57 -6.53 14.10
C ASP A 200 2.66 -7.03 15.57
N GLU A 201 3.57 -6.51 16.41
CA GLU A 201 3.59 -6.81 17.87
C GLU A 201 2.46 -6.13 18.66
N ILE A 202 2.09 -4.92 18.26
CA ILE A 202 1.04 -4.10 18.86
C ILE A 202 -0.34 -4.60 18.43
N GLN A 203 -0.45 -5.38 17.35
CA GLN A 203 -1.71 -6.05 17.02
C GLN A 203 -2.14 -7.04 18.11
N ASP A 204 -1.20 -7.52 18.93
CA ASP A 204 -1.47 -8.37 20.10
C ASP A 204 -1.73 -7.55 21.39
N LEU A 205 -1.44 -6.25 21.39
CA LEU A 205 -1.75 -5.32 22.49
C LEU A 205 -2.80 -4.31 22.01
N ASP A 206 -4.07 -4.66 22.21
CA ASP A 206 -5.18 -3.74 21.96
C ASP A 206 -4.88 -2.41 22.66
N TRP A 207 -4.64 -1.35 21.88
CA TRP A 207 -4.23 -0.04 22.39
C TRP A 207 -5.17 0.48 23.47
N ALA A 208 -6.45 0.09 23.40
CA ALA A 208 -7.41 0.39 24.45
C ALA A 208 -7.02 -0.25 25.79
N VAL A 209 -6.57 -1.51 25.77
CA VAL A 209 -6.10 -2.25 26.95
C VAL A 209 -4.79 -1.67 27.49
N ALA A 210 -3.82 -1.37 26.63
CA ALA A 210 -2.56 -0.77 27.06
C ALA A 210 -2.76 0.63 27.67
N LEU A 211 -3.63 1.44 27.07
CA LEU A 211 -3.96 2.78 27.56
C LEU A 211 -4.78 2.71 28.86
N GLN A 212 -5.67 1.72 28.99
CA GLN A 212 -6.36 1.45 30.25
C GLN A 212 -5.39 1.03 31.36
N GLN A 213 -4.46 0.12 31.10
CA GLN A 213 -3.44 -0.31 32.05
C GLN A 213 -2.52 0.84 32.49
N LEU A 214 -2.14 1.73 31.57
CA LEU A 214 -1.38 2.94 31.88
C LEU A 214 -2.15 3.85 32.86
N VAL A 215 -3.45 4.05 32.61
CA VAL A 215 -4.32 4.85 33.49
C VAL A 215 -4.47 4.20 34.86
N GLU A 216 -4.63 2.88 34.93
CA GLU A 216 -4.71 2.12 36.19
C GLU A 216 -3.40 2.21 37.01
N LEU A 217 -2.24 2.03 36.37
CA LEU A 217 -0.93 2.19 37.00
C LEU A 217 -0.71 3.61 37.53
N LEU A 218 -1.17 4.61 36.78
CA LEU A 218 -1.06 6.00 37.18
C LEU A 218 -1.96 6.31 38.39
N GLN A 219 -3.19 5.77 38.41
CA GLN A 219 -4.09 5.85 39.57
C GLN A 219 -3.52 5.15 40.81
N ASP A 220 -2.91 3.97 40.65
CA ASP A 220 -2.31 3.25 41.77
C ASP A 220 -1.04 3.93 42.31
N THR A 221 -0.28 4.58 41.44
CA THR A 221 0.86 5.41 41.84
C THR A 221 0.42 6.68 42.57
N LEU A 222 -0.72 7.27 42.16
CA LEU A 222 -1.35 8.41 42.82
C LEU A 222 -1.86 8.08 44.23
N LYS A 223 -2.32 6.84 44.46
CA LYS A 223 -2.70 6.38 45.81
C LYS A 223 -1.51 6.33 46.78
N LYS A 224 -0.27 6.24 46.27
CA LYS A 224 0.97 6.11 47.07
C LYS A 224 1.74 7.42 47.24
N THR A 225 1.24 8.54 46.68
CA THR A 225 1.92 9.84 46.69
C THR A 225 1.28 10.85 47.65
N ASN A 226 2.03 11.89 48.02
CA ASN A 226 1.56 12.95 48.92
C ASN A 226 0.36 13.72 48.31
N SER A 227 -0.60 14.12 49.14
CA SER A 227 -1.88 14.71 48.75
C SER A 227 -1.75 15.90 47.79
N ARG A 228 -0.73 16.74 47.99
CA ARG A 228 -0.48 17.92 47.13
C ARG A 228 -0.08 17.56 45.69
N ILE A 229 0.71 16.48 45.52
CA ILE A 229 1.12 15.99 44.20
C ILE A 229 -0.06 15.28 43.53
N LYS A 230 -0.84 14.53 44.31
CA LYS A 230 -2.05 13.86 43.84
C LYS A 230 -3.03 14.85 43.20
N THR A 231 -3.37 15.94 43.89
CA THR A 231 -4.31 16.94 43.37
C THR A 231 -3.77 17.66 42.12
N MET A 232 -2.47 17.92 42.06
CA MET A 232 -1.84 18.53 40.89
C MET A 232 -1.92 17.62 39.67
N ILE A 233 -1.61 16.34 39.82
CA ILE A 233 -1.65 15.37 38.71
C ILE A 233 -3.09 15.10 38.28
N GLU A 234 -4.04 14.96 39.22
CA GLU A 234 -5.46 14.77 38.90
C GLU A 234 -6.02 15.93 38.07
N SER A 235 -5.71 17.18 38.45
CA SER A 235 -6.16 18.36 37.69
C SER A 235 -5.59 18.42 36.27
N GLN A 236 -4.31 18.05 36.09
CA GLN A 236 -3.67 17.99 34.77
C GLN A 236 -4.22 16.85 33.92
N LEU A 237 -4.50 15.70 34.53
CA LEU A 237 -5.09 14.56 33.83
C LEU A 237 -6.48 14.93 33.30
N GLN A 238 -7.31 15.58 34.12
CA GLN A 238 -8.64 16.03 33.72
C GLN A 238 -8.57 17.06 32.59
N GLN A 239 -7.65 18.04 32.64
CA GLN A 239 -7.45 19.00 31.56
C GLN A 239 -7.01 18.33 30.25
N TRP A 240 -6.08 17.37 30.34
CA TRP A 240 -5.65 16.60 29.19
C TRP A 240 -6.79 15.78 28.58
N ILE A 241 -7.55 15.04 29.39
CA ILE A 241 -8.74 14.28 28.94
C ILE A 241 -9.75 15.21 28.28
N ALA A 242 -10.01 16.39 28.86
CA ALA A 242 -10.93 17.37 28.30
C ALA A 242 -10.50 17.87 26.91
N SER A 243 -9.19 17.98 26.65
CA SER A 243 -8.63 18.36 25.35
C SER A 243 -8.68 17.26 24.27
N LEU A 244 -8.96 16.01 24.65
CA LEU A 244 -8.97 14.89 23.69
C LEU A 244 -10.18 14.95 22.72
N PRO A 245 -10.01 14.49 21.47
CA PRO A 245 -11.11 14.28 20.52
C PRO A 245 -12.18 13.32 21.05
N ALA A 246 -13.44 13.55 20.65
CA ALA A 246 -14.60 12.78 21.13
C ALA A 246 -14.49 11.26 20.89
N TYR A 247 -13.87 10.86 19.77
CA TYR A 247 -13.70 9.44 19.46
C TYR A 247 -12.69 8.72 20.36
N ILE A 248 -11.77 9.44 21.03
CA ILE A 248 -10.81 8.86 21.98
C ILE A 248 -11.43 8.77 23.38
N LYS A 249 -12.21 9.79 23.77
CA LYS A 249 -12.94 9.81 25.05
C LYS A 249 -13.87 8.61 25.23
N ALA A 250 -14.44 8.08 24.14
CA ALA A 250 -15.31 6.92 24.16
C ALA A 250 -14.62 5.61 24.63
N TYR A 251 -13.29 5.55 24.57
CA TYR A 251 -12.51 4.38 24.98
C TYR A 251 -11.88 4.53 26.37
N LEU A 252 -12.06 5.67 27.04
CA LEU A 252 -11.57 5.93 28.38
C LEU A 252 -12.71 5.65 29.38
N PRO A 253 -12.66 4.56 30.17
CA PRO A 253 -13.69 4.25 31.17
C PRO A 253 -13.47 5.14 32.40
N ILE A 254 -13.74 6.43 32.27
CA ILE A 254 -13.70 7.35 33.40
C ILE A 254 -15.14 7.56 33.84
N SER A 255 -15.57 6.71 34.77
CA SER A 255 -16.73 7.00 35.62
C SER A 255 -16.40 8.27 36.40
N PHE A 256 -16.88 9.41 35.89
CA PHE A 256 -17.11 10.56 36.73
C PHE A 256 -18.29 10.17 37.64
N CYS A 257 -17.98 9.65 38.83
CA CYS A 257 -18.95 9.70 39.91
C CYS A 257 -19.25 11.17 40.16
N GLU A 258 -20.43 11.63 39.75
CA GLU A 258 -21.01 12.86 40.28
C GLU A 258 -21.09 12.71 41.80
N SER A 259 -20.51 13.68 42.50
CA SER A 259 -20.70 13.92 43.93
C SER A 259 -20.90 15.42 44.10
#